data_AF-A0A0Q8PXW7-F1
#
_entry.id   AF-A0A0Q8PXW7-F1
#
_cell.length_a   1.000
_cell.length_b   1.000
_cell.length_c   1.000
_cell.angle_alpha   90.00
_cell.angle_beta   90.00
_cell.angle_gamma   90.00
#
_symmetry.space_group_name_H-M   'P 1'
#
loop_
_entity.id
_entity.type
_entity.pdbx_description
1 polymer ?
#
loop_
_entity_poly.entity_id
_entity_poly.type
_entity_poly.pdbx_seq_one_letter_code
_entity_poly.pdbx_strand_id
1 'polypeptide(L)'
;MTLEADIERFPLAAAEWDDLSAQILAAREKLEPCRTDGYRFGILAESVGDAHDLFIGNVYDALAAGSNVAISIGDALQATGRDFGMTDDEQARYLATTTDQI
;
A
#
# COMPACT_ATOMS: atom_id res chain seq x y z
N MET A 1 8.05 26.38 8.25
CA MET A 1 7.77 24.93 8.13
C MET A 1 8.98 24.26 8.76
N THR A 2 8.81 23.64 9.93
CA THR A 2 9.88 22.96 10.67
C THR A 2 9.86 21.48 10.33
N LEU A 3 11.02 20.83 10.35
CA LEU A 3 11.18 19.42 9.98
C LEU A 3 10.26 18.50 10.83
N GLU A 4 10.15 18.77 12.14
CA GLU A 4 9.25 18.06 13.06
C GLU A 4 7.79 17.99 12.58
N ALA A 5 7.24 19.10 12.07
CA ALA A 5 5.85 19.15 11.61
C ALA A 5 5.63 18.34 10.31
N ASP A 6 6.68 18.06 9.55
CA ASP A 6 6.64 17.20 8.37
C ASP A 6 6.91 15.72 8.71
N ILE A 7 7.58 15.42 9.83
CA ILE A 7 7.78 14.03 10.30
C ILE A 7 6.45 13.37 10.67
N GLU A 8 5.58 14.09 11.37
CA GLU A 8 4.24 13.60 11.75
C GLU A 8 3.34 13.29 10.54
N ARG A 9 3.68 13.82 9.35
CA ARG A 9 2.92 13.56 8.12
C ARG A 9 3.26 12.22 7.48
N PHE A 10 4.45 11.65 7.72
CA PHE A 10 4.82 10.36 7.14
C PHE A 10 3.94 9.20 7.65
N PRO A 11 3.68 9.05 8.96
CA PRO A 11 2.76 8.01 9.46
C PRO A 11 1.34 8.17 8.95
N LEU A 12 0.86 9.42 8.82
CA LEU A 12 -0.48 9.70 8.29
C LEU A 12 -0.58 9.30 6.82
N ALA A 13 0.39 9.69 5.99
CA ALA A 13 0.44 9.28 4.60
C ALA A 13 0.58 7.76 4.45
N ALA A 14 1.39 7.11 5.29
CA ALA A 14 1.50 5.64 5.30
C ALA A 14 0.14 4.96 5.58
N ALA A 15 -0.62 5.47 6.54
CA ALA A 15 -1.95 4.93 6.85
C ALA A 15 -2.94 5.08 5.68
N GLU A 16 -2.84 6.15 4.89
CA GLU A 16 -3.64 6.32 3.67
C GLU A 16 -3.28 5.26 2.61
N TRP A 17 -2.00 4.90 2.47
CA TRP A 17 -1.57 3.83 1.57
C TRP A 17 -1.98 2.44 2.05
N ASP A 18 -1.95 2.20 3.36
CA ASP A 18 -2.44 0.95 3.96
C ASP A 18 -3.96 0.79 3.75
N ASP A 19 -4.73 1.87 3.94
CA ASP A 19 -6.17 1.87 3.67
C ASP A 19 -6.46 1.64 2.18
N LEU A 20 -5.73 2.29 1.28
CA LEU A 20 -5.84 2.04 -0.16
C LEU A 20 -5.56 0.57 -0.50
N SER A 21 -4.51 -0.02 0.08
CA SER A 21 -4.21 -1.44 -0.11
C SER A 21 -5.37 -2.34 0.34
N ALA A 22 -5.95 -2.07 1.52
CA ALA A 22 -7.09 -2.81 2.04
C ALA A 22 -8.31 -2.70 1.12
N GLN A 23 -8.58 -1.51 0.57
CA GLN A 23 -9.67 -1.30 -0.39
C GLN A 23 -9.44 -2.09 -1.69
N ILE A 24 -8.20 -2.14 -2.19
CA ILE A 24 -7.83 -2.91 -3.38
C ILE A 24 -8.04 -4.42 -3.14
N LEU A 25 -7.60 -4.93 -1.98
CA LEU A 25 -7.81 -6.33 -1.60
C LEU A 25 -9.30 -6.66 -1.47
N ALA A 26 -10.09 -5.78 -0.87
CA ALA A 26 -11.54 -5.98 -0.77
C ALA A 26 -12.21 -5.99 -2.16
N ALA A 27 -11.73 -5.18 -3.11
CA ALA A 27 -12.20 -5.22 -4.50
C ALA A 27 -11.84 -6.55 -5.19
N ARG A 28 -10.62 -7.05 -4.96
CA ARG A 28 -10.16 -8.35 -5.45
C ARG A 28 -10.99 -9.51 -4.90
N GLU A 29 -11.29 -9.51 -3.61
CA GLU A 29 -12.13 -10.54 -2.98
C GLU A 29 -13.54 -10.61 -3.58
N LYS A 30 -14.11 -9.47 -3.99
CA LYS A 30 -15.40 -9.44 -4.70
C LYS A 30 -15.35 -10.08 -6.09
N LEU A 31 -14.17 -10.17 -6.71
CA LEU A 31 -13.99 -10.79 -8.02
C LEU A 31 -13.69 -12.29 -7.94
N GLU A 32 -13.21 -12.79 -6.80
CA GLU A 32 -12.88 -14.22 -6.61
C GLU A 32 -14.01 -15.16 -7.06
N PRO A 33 -15.30 -14.93 -6.73
CA PRO A 33 -16.37 -15.83 -7.16
C PRO A 33 -16.58 -15.85 -8.68
N CYS A 34 -16.21 -14.76 -9.37
CA CYS A 34 -16.40 -14.61 -10.81
C CYS A 34 -15.25 -15.20 -11.63
N ARG A 35 -14.15 -15.64 -10.99
CA ARG A 35 -12.89 -16.00 -11.67
C ARG A 35 -13.02 -17.21 -12.61
N THR A 36 -14.04 -18.03 -12.41
CA THR A 36 -14.34 -19.22 -13.21
C THR A 36 -15.80 -19.26 -13.62
N ASP A 37 -16.48 -18.10 -13.70
CA ASP A 37 -17.90 -18.00 -14.06
C ASP A 37 -18.12 -18.02 -15.60
N GLY A 38 -17.07 -18.17 -16.40
CA GLY A 38 -17.11 -18.23 -17.85
C GLY A 38 -18.04 -19.32 -18.40
N TYR A 39 -18.23 -20.42 -17.64
CA TYR A 39 -19.20 -21.47 -18.00
C TYR A 39 -20.64 -20.94 -18.16
N ARG A 40 -20.99 -19.80 -17.53
CA ARG A 40 -22.33 -19.20 -17.62
C ARG A 40 -22.67 -18.70 -19.02
N PHE A 41 -21.67 -18.47 -19.87
CA PHE A 41 -21.88 -18.14 -21.29
C PHE A 41 -22.33 -19.35 -22.13
N GLY A 42 -22.19 -20.57 -21.60
CA GLY A 42 -22.65 -21.82 -22.23
C GLY A 42 -21.80 -22.26 -23.43
N ILE A 43 -22.10 -23.46 -23.93
CA ILE A 43 -21.30 -24.16 -24.97
C ILE A 43 -21.23 -23.39 -26.30
N LEU A 44 -22.29 -22.65 -26.67
CA LEU A 44 -22.33 -21.89 -27.93
C LEU A 44 -21.47 -20.62 -27.92
N ALA A 45 -21.02 -20.18 -26.75
CA ALA A 45 -20.16 -19.02 -26.55
C ALA A 45 -18.94 -19.38 -25.69
N GLU A 46 -18.43 -20.61 -25.81
CA GLU A 46 -17.28 -21.12 -25.05
C GLU A 46 -16.06 -20.20 -25.16
N SER A 47 -15.76 -19.69 -26.36
CA SER A 47 -14.67 -18.73 -26.57
C SER A 47 -14.86 -17.40 -25.81
N VAL A 48 -16.10 -17.01 -25.54
CA VAL A 48 -16.43 -15.83 -24.71
C VAL A 48 -16.26 -16.16 -23.24
N GLY A 49 -16.59 -17.38 -22.82
CA GLY A 49 -16.35 -17.88 -21.47
C GLY A 49 -14.86 -17.93 -21.11
N ASP A 50 -14.04 -18.47 -22.00
CA ASP A 50 -12.58 -18.51 -21.82
C ASP A 50 -11.97 -17.10 -21.78
N ALA A 51 -12.43 -16.22 -22.68
CA ALA A 51 -11.99 -14.82 -22.69
C ALA A 51 -12.41 -14.08 -21.42
N HIS A 52 -13.59 -14.38 -20.88
CA HIS A 52 -14.06 -13.85 -19.61
C HIS A 52 -13.16 -14.28 -18.45
N ASP A 53 -12.91 -15.59 -18.31
CA ASP A 53 -12.11 -16.13 -17.19
C ASP A 53 -10.66 -15.62 -17.25
N LEU A 54 -10.09 -15.53 -18.45
CA LEU A 54 -8.78 -14.90 -18.66
C LEU A 54 -8.78 -13.43 -18.25
N PHE A 55 -9.82 -12.66 -18.63
CA PHE A 55 -9.93 -11.26 -18.26
C PHE A 55 -10.06 -11.08 -16.75
N ILE A 56 -10.95 -11.81 -16.08
CA ILE A 56 -11.14 -11.71 -14.63
C ILE A 56 -9.87 -12.16 -13.90
N GLY A 57 -9.19 -13.21 -14.36
CA GLY A 57 -7.89 -13.63 -13.84
C GLY A 57 -6.84 -12.52 -13.91
N ASN A 58 -6.71 -11.86 -15.07
CA ASN A 58 -5.77 -10.75 -15.24
C ASN A 58 -6.09 -9.56 -14.34
N VAL A 59 -7.37 -9.21 -14.19
CA VAL A 59 -7.79 -8.13 -13.28
C VAL A 59 -7.47 -8.50 -11.83
N TYR A 60 -7.72 -9.75 -11.45
CA TYR A 60 -7.43 -10.25 -10.11
C TYR A 60 -5.94 -10.14 -9.75
N ASP A 61 -5.06 -10.56 -10.68
CA ASP A 61 -3.61 -10.48 -10.50
C ASP A 61 -3.12 -9.03 -10.47
N ALA A 62 -3.69 -8.16 -11.31
CA ALA A 62 -3.37 -6.73 -11.31
C ALA A 62 -3.75 -6.05 -9.99
N LEU A 63 -4.91 -6.39 -9.41
CA LEU A 63 -5.31 -5.87 -8.09
C LEU A 63 -4.38 -6.37 -6.98
N ALA A 64 -3.99 -7.65 -7.02
CA ALA A 64 -3.02 -8.19 -6.06
C ALA A 64 -1.66 -7.47 -6.15
N ALA A 65 -1.15 -7.26 -7.36
CA ALA A 65 0.08 -6.50 -7.58
C ALA A 65 -0.04 -5.04 -7.12
N GLY A 66 -1.17 -4.38 -7.41
CA GLY A 66 -1.44 -3.01 -6.98
C GLY A 66 -1.48 -2.85 -5.45
N SER A 67 -2.09 -3.80 -4.74
CA SER A 67 -2.10 -3.81 -3.27
C SER A 67 -0.68 -3.95 -2.69
N ASN A 68 0.14 -4.85 -3.25
CA ASN A 68 1.53 -5.01 -2.81
C ASN A 68 2.36 -3.73 -3.00
N VAL A 69 2.13 -3.01 -4.10
CA VAL A 69 2.78 -1.71 -4.34
C VAL A 69 2.33 -0.68 -3.31
N ALA A 70 1.03 -0.60 -3.02
CA ALA A 70 0.50 0.32 -2.00
C ALA A 70 1.11 0.04 -0.61
N ILE A 71 1.18 -1.23 -0.20
CA ILE A 71 1.85 -1.65 1.05
C ILE A 71 3.31 -1.20 1.06
N SER A 72 4.04 -1.45 -0.03
CA SER A 72 5.46 -1.09 -0.12
C SER A 72 5.70 0.41 0.03
N ILE A 73 4.77 1.24 -0.46
CA ILE A 73 4.83 2.69 -0.30
C ILE A 73 4.54 3.08 1.16
N GLY A 74 3.52 2.48 1.78
CA GLY A 74 3.20 2.66 3.20
C GLY A 74 4.40 2.33 4.10
N ASP A 75 5.02 1.18 3.88
CA ASP A 75 6.22 0.72 4.60
C ASP A 75 7.40 1.70 4.43
N ALA A 76 7.63 2.20 3.21
CA ALA A 76 8.69 3.15 2.93
C ALA A 76 8.48 4.49 3.64
N LEU A 77 7.23 4.98 3.70
CA LEU A 77 6.87 6.20 4.41
C LEU A 77 7.07 6.02 5.93
N GLN A 78 6.63 4.90 6.51
CA GLN A 78 6.88 4.60 7.93
C GLN A 78 8.36 4.51 8.26
N ALA A 79 9.15 3.84 7.42
CA ALA A 79 10.60 3.75 7.58
C ALA A 79 11.26 5.13 7.54
N THR A 80 10.86 5.96 6.58
CA THR A 80 11.36 7.34 6.44
C THR A 80 11.01 8.18 7.68
N GLY A 81 9.76 8.13 8.15
CA GLY A 81 9.34 8.86 9.36
C GLY A 81 10.12 8.43 10.61
N ARG A 82 10.41 7.13 10.76
CA ARG A 82 11.24 6.62 11.87
C ARG A 82 12.68 7.13 11.80
N ASP A 83 13.28 7.13 10.61
CA ASP A 83 14.67 7.56 10.41
C ASP A 83 14.87 9.04 10.73
N PHE A 84 13.93 9.89 10.30
CA PHE A 84 13.94 11.30 10.66
C PHE A 84 13.72 11.52 12.17
N GLY A 85 12.77 10.82 12.78
CA GLY A 85 12.55 10.93 14.24
C GLY A 85 13.78 10.51 15.06
N MET A 86 14.47 9.44 14.65
CA MET A 86 15.73 9.03 15.28
C MET A 86 16.83 10.09 15.13
N THR A 87 16.93 10.72 13.95
CA THR A 87 17.89 11.79 13.69
C THR A 87 17.64 13.02 14.57
N ASP A 88 16.37 13.41 14.75
CA ASP A 88 15.99 14.54 15.60
C ASP A 88 16.32 14.28 17.08
N ASP A 89 16.05 13.06 17.58
CA ASP A 89 16.40 12.64 18.94
C ASP A 89 17.92 12.63 19.19
N GLU A 90 18.72 12.28 18.18
CA GLU A 90 20.19 12.33 18.25
C GLU A 90 20.69 13.78 18.30
N GLN A 91 20.17 14.67 17.45
CA GLN A 91 20.52 16.08 17.48
C GLN A 91 20.15 16.75 18.80
N ALA A 92 18.95 16.47 19.34
CA ALA A 92 18.51 16.99 20.62
C ALA A 92 19.46 16.58 21.76
N ARG A 93 19.90 15.31 21.77
CA ARG A 93 20.89 14.82 22.74
C ARG A 93 22.23 15.54 22.60
N TYR A 94 22.75 15.70 21.38
CA TYR A 94 24.03 16.40 21.14
C TYR A 94 23.98 17.86 21.64
N LEU A 95 22.90 18.58 21.34
CA LEU A 95 22.70 19.96 21.80
C LEU A 95 22.63 20.07 23.32
N ALA A 96 21.91 19.16 23.98
CA ALA A 96 21.83 19.11 25.44
C ALA A 96 23.22 18.92 26.07
N THR A 97 24.03 17.96 25.58
CA THR A 97 25.39 17.75 26.08
C THR A 97 26.35 18.92 25.84
N THR A 98 26.16 19.68 24.76
CA THR A 98 27.05 20.82 24.45
C THR A 98 26.68 22.06 25.28
N THR A 99 25.41 22.20 25.64
CA THR A 99 24.90 23.30 26.48
C THR A 99 25.37 23.16 27.94
N ASP A 100 25.51 21.93 28.45
CA ASP A 100 26.04 21.67 29.81
C ASP A 100 27.57 21.89 29.93
N GLN A 101 28.28 22.17 28.83
CA GLN A 101 29.74 22.39 28.81
C GLN A 101 30.15 23.87 28.72
N ILE A 102 29.20 24.81 28.73
CA ILE A 102 29.43 26.27 28.73
C ILE A 102 28.92 26.84 30.05
#